data_AF-A0A2D5PCW4-F1
#
_entry.id   AF-A0A2D5PCW4-F1
#
_cell.length_a   1.000
_cell.length_b   1.000
_cell.length_c   1.000
_cell.angle_alpha   90.00
_cell.angle_beta   90.00
_cell.angle_gamma   90.00
#
_symmetry.space_group_name_H-M   'P 1'
#
loop_
_entity.id
_entity.type
_entity.pdbx_description
1 polymer ?
#
loop_
_entity_poly.entity_id
_entity_poly.type
_entity_poly.pdbx_seq_one_letter_code
_entity_poly.pdbx_strand_id
1 'polypeptide(L)'
;MKLMFNKFATLVFWLLVILAQVFSWPGLLSWLPACGLAVLAIHVLEVLYFWFAFRSQSHAVGKDALQILIFGIFHLRRFIDEQAEH
;
A
#
# COMPACT_ATOMS: atom_id res chain seq x y z
N MET A 1 9.53 -13.21 9.44
CA MET A 1 8.27 -13.95 9.16
C MET A 1 7.03 -13.06 9.08
N LYS A 2 6.80 -12.08 9.98
CA LYS A 2 5.57 -11.25 10.02
C LYS A 2 5.34 -10.32 8.80
N LEU A 3 6.40 -9.75 8.21
CA LEU A 3 6.29 -8.81 7.08
C LEU A 3 5.80 -9.46 5.77
N MET A 4 6.17 -10.72 5.52
CA MET A 4 5.73 -11.45 4.33
C MET A 4 4.23 -11.75 4.37
N PHE A 5 3.71 -12.06 5.57
CA PHE A 5 2.28 -12.31 5.77
C PHE A 5 1.44 -11.07 5.47
N ASN A 6 1.87 -9.89 5.93
CA ASN A 6 1.17 -8.64 5.68
C ASN A 6 1.13 -8.27 4.20
N LYS A 7 2.26 -8.46 3.48
CA LYS A 7 2.32 -8.26 2.03
C LYS A 7 1.38 -9.20 1.28
N PHE A 8 1.31 -10.46 1.70
CA PHE A 8 0.37 -11.44 1.13
C PHE A 8 -1.09 -11.02 1.37
N ALA A 9 -1.41 -10.56 2.58
CA ALA A 9 -2.75 -10.05 2.90
C ALA A 9 -3.14 -8.84 2.05
N THR A 10 -2.20 -7.93 1.76
CA THR A 10 -2.47 -6.78 0.88
C THR A 10 -2.77 -7.22 -0.54
N LEU A 11 -2.02 -8.20 -1.06
CA LEU A 11 -2.28 -8.77 -2.39
C LEU A 11 -3.65 -9.45 -2.48
N VAL A 12 -4.01 -10.23 -1.46
CA VAL A 12 -5.33 -10.87 -1.38
C VAL A 12 -6.44 -9.82 -1.33
N PHE A 13 -6.25 -8.74 -0.55
CA PHE A 13 -7.19 -7.63 -0.50
C PHE A 13 -7.41 -7.00 -1.89
N TRP A 14 -6.34 -6.67 -2.61
CA TRP A 14 -6.46 -6.10 -3.96
C TRP A 14 -7.16 -7.05 -4.94
N LEU A 15 -6.86 -8.34 -4.85
CA LEU A 15 -7.55 -9.35 -5.65
C LEU A 15 -9.06 -9.36 -5.35
N LEU A 16 -9.46 -9.32 -4.08
CA LEU A 16 -10.87 -9.27 -3.68
C LEU A 16 -11.56 -7.99 -4.13
N VAL A 17 -10.89 -6.84 -4.09
CA VAL A 17 -11.40 -5.57 -4.60
C VAL A 17 -11.69 -5.67 -6.10
N ILE A 18 -10.76 -6.21 -6.89
CA ILE A 18 -10.92 -6.40 -8.33
C ILE A 18 -12.06 -7.39 -8.63
N LEU A 19 -12.09 -8.53 -7.94
CA LEU A 19 -13.14 -9.53 -8.12
C LEU A 19 -14.52 -8.98 -7.76
N ALA A 20 -14.64 -8.26 -6.64
CA ALA A 20 -15.89 -7.64 -6.22
C ALA A 20 -16.38 -6.61 -7.24
N GLN A 21 -15.47 -5.85 -7.86
CA GLN A 21 -15.81 -4.88 -8.91
C GLN A 21 -16.22 -5.56 -10.23
N VAL A 22 -15.46 -6.55 -10.69
CA VAL A 22 -15.73 -7.25 -11.97
C VAL A 22 -17.00 -8.09 -11.89
N PHE A 23 -17.20 -8.81 -10.79
CA PHE A 23 -18.35 -9.70 -10.62
C PHE A 23 -19.54 -9.04 -9.92
N SER A 24 -19.45 -7.74 -9.57
CA SER A 24 -20.52 -6.96 -8.93
C SER A 24 -21.13 -7.70 -7.73
N TRP A 25 -20.28 -8.13 -6.79
CA TRP A 25 -20.71 -8.94 -5.65
C TRP A 25 -21.80 -8.22 -4.83
N PRO A 26 -22.91 -8.89 -4.46
CA PRO A 26 -24.00 -8.28 -3.71
C PRO A 26 -23.71 -8.23 -2.20
N GLY A 27 -24.50 -7.42 -1.48
CA GLY A 27 -24.45 -7.33 -0.01
C GLY A 27 -23.23 -6.57 0.51
N LEU A 28 -22.70 -6.95 1.67
CA LEU A 28 -21.56 -6.25 2.29
C LEU A 28 -20.31 -6.24 1.39
N LEU A 29 -20.14 -7.26 0.56
CA LEU A 29 -19.03 -7.37 -0.38
C LEU A 29 -19.09 -6.33 -1.51
N SER A 30 -20.25 -5.73 -1.78
CA SER A 30 -20.37 -4.66 -2.79
C SER A 30 -19.61 -3.39 -2.40
N TRP A 31 -19.24 -3.24 -1.13
CA TRP A 31 -18.50 -2.10 -0.61
C TRP A 31 -16.97 -2.26 -0.76
N LEU A 32 -16.48 -3.46 -1.09
CA LEU A 32 -15.05 -3.72 -1.28
C LEU A 32 -14.39 -2.75 -2.28
N PRO A 33 -14.99 -2.43 -3.44
CA PRO A 33 -14.43 -1.44 -4.36
C PRO A 33 -14.27 -0.04 -3.75
N ALA A 34 -15.28 0.41 -2.98
CA ALA A 34 -15.23 1.70 -2.30
C ALA A 34 -14.13 1.71 -1.22
N CYS A 35 -14.01 0.64 -0.44
CA CYS A 35 -12.91 0.45 0.51
C CYS A 35 -11.55 0.42 -0.19
N GLY A 36 -11.46 -0.26 -1.34
CA GLY A 36 -10.27 -0.31 -2.19
C GLY A 36 -9.83 1.08 -2.66
N LEU A 37 -10.77 1.92 -3.08
CA LEU A 37 -10.50 3.31 -3.44
C LEU A 37 -10.03 4.14 -2.24
N ALA A 38 -10.64 3.97 -1.08
CA ALA A 38 -10.21 4.65 0.14
C ALA A 38 -8.78 4.25 0.54
N VAL A 39 -8.46 2.96 0.48
CA VAL A 39 -7.09 2.46 0.74
C VAL A 39 -6.11 2.96 -0.31
N LEU A 40 -6.49 3.00 -1.58
CA LEU A 40 -5.65 3.56 -2.64
C LEU A 40 -5.33 5.04 -2.38
N ALA A 41 -6.31 5.82 -1.95
CA ALA A 41 -6.11 7.23 -1.60
C ALA A 41 -5.12 7.38 -0.44
N ILE A 42 -5.20 6.54 0.59
CA ILE A 42 -4.23 6.51 1.69
C ILE A 42 -2.84 6.18 1.16
N HIS A 43 -2.69 5.16 0.33
CA HIS A 43 -1.39 4.81 -0.25
C HIS A 43 -0.79 5.93 -1.11
N VAL A 44 -1.62 6.71 -1.82
CA VAL A 44 -1.16 7.91 -2.54
C VAL A 44 -0.61 8.94 -1.55
N LEU A 45 -1.28 9.20 -0.43
CA LEU A 45 -0.77 10.09 0.62
C LEU A 45 0.55 9.59 1.20
N GLU A 46 0.71 8.28 1.40
CA GLU A 46 1.95 7.67 1.87
C GLU A 46 3.10 7.82 0.85
N VAL A 47 2.81 7.67 -0.45
CA VAL A 47 3.78 7.92 -1.52
C VAL A 47 4.19 9.40 -1.54
N LEU A 48 3.24 10.33 -1.37
CA LEU A 48 3.55 11.75 -1.28
C LEU A 48 4.44 12.04 -0.07
N TYR A 49 4.11 11.49 1.10
CA TYR A 49 4.94 11.63 2.29
C TYR A 49 6.35 11.08 2.06
N PHE A 50 6.49 9.88 1.48
CA PHE A 50 7.78 9.32 1.08
C PHE A 50 8.55 10.24 0.13
N TRP A 51 7.87 10.84 -0.85
CA TRP A 51 8.48 11.73 -1.81
C TRP A 51 9.03 13.01 -1.17
N PHE A 52 8.35 13.55 -0.16
CA PHE A 52 8.80 14.73 0.56
C PHE A 52 9.86 14.42 1.62
N ALA A 53 9.74 13.29 2.34
CA ALA A 53 10.57 12.97 3.49
C ALA A 53 11.82 12.13 3.14
N PHE A 54 11.70 11.14 2.26
CA PHE A 54 12.71 10.07 2.08
C PHE A 54 13.26 9.94 0.66
N ARG A 55 12.80 10.77 -0.28
CA ARG A 55 13.30 10.85 -1.66
C ARG A 55 14.82 10.86 -1.76
N SER A 56 15.51 11.62 -0.90
CA SER A 56 16.97 11.79 -0.94
C SER A 56 17.74 10.56 -0.43
N GLN A 57 17.05 9.66 0.26
CA GLN A 57 17.62 8.47 0.91
C GLN A 57 17.33 7.20 0.10
N SER A 58 16.39 7.25 -0.84
CA SER A 58 16.06 6.13 -1.70
C SER A 58 16.96 6.08 -2.93
N HIS A 59 17.61 4.94 -3.13
CA HIS A 59 18.45 4.65 -4.30
C HIS A 59 17.61 4.40 -5.57
N ALA A 60 16.32 4.08 -5.43
CA ALA A 60 15.42 3.74 -6.53
C ALA A 60 13.98 4.26 -6.28
N VAL A 61 13.85 5.59 -6.18
CA VAL A 61 12.63 6.32 -5.79
C VAL A 61 11.36 5.78 -6.47
N GLY A 62 11.41 5.50 -7.77
CA GLY A 62 10.24 4.97 -8.50
C GLY A 62 9.81 3.57 -8.08
N LYS A 63 10.76 2.67 -7.78
CA LYS A 63 10.46 1.31 -7.30
C LYS A 63 9.92 1.34 -5.88
N ASP A 64 10.50 2.20 -5.03
CA ASP A 64 10.05 2.34 -3.64
C ASP A 64 8.66 2.98 -3.56
N ALA A 65 8.39 4.01 -4.37
CA ALA A 65 7.06 4.59 -4.50
C ALA A 65 6.02 3.57 -4.97
N LEU A 66 6.35 2.72 -5.94
CA LEU A 66 5.46 1.64 -6.38
C LEU A 66 5.21 0.60 -5.27
N GLN A 67 6.23 0.26 -4.49
CA GLN A 67 6.07 -0.66 -3.37
C GLN A 67 5.21 -0.06 -2.25
N ILE A 68 5.32 1.24 -1.97
CA ILE A 68 4.42 1.95 -1.05
C ILE A 68 3.00 2.01 -1.63
N LEU A 69 2.84 2.24 -2.93
CA LEU A 69 1.51 2.26 -3.53
C LEU A 69 0.78 0.90 -3.42
N ILE A 70 1.50 -0.21 -3.47
CA ILE A 70 0.92 -1.56 -3.43
C ILE A 70 0.77 -2.06 -1.98
N PHE A 71 1.80 -1.86 -1.16
CA PHE A 71 1.92 -2.42 0.19
C PHE A 71 1.75 -1.38 1.31
N GLY A 72 1.56 -0.11 0.97
CA GLY A 72 1.35 0.99 1.90
C GLY A 72 2.49 1.19 2.89
N ILE A 73 2.11 1.52 4.13
CA ILE A 73 3.00 1.76 5.26
C ILE A 73 3.99 0.61 5.55
N PHE A 74 3.73 -0.62 5.09
CA PHE A 74 4.64 -1.74 5.33
C PHE A 74 5.99 -1.54 4.64
N HIS A 75 6.03 -0.87 3.49
CA HIS A 75 7.29 -0.51 2.84
C HIS A 75 7.86 0.80 3.39
N LEU A 76 6.99 1.77 3.67
CA LEU A 76 7.40 3.06 4.24
C LEU A 76 8.07 2.91 5.61
N ARG A 77 7.59 2.01 6.47
CA ARG A 77 8.16 1.73 7.80
C ARG A 77 9.65 1.40 7.74
N ARG A 78 10.09 0.70 6.70
CA ARG A 78 11.52 0.39 6.53
C ARG A 78 12.36 1.68 6.52
N PHE A 79 11.92 2.71 5.81
CA PHE A 79 12.61 4.00 5.75
C PHE A 79 12.51 4.79 7.05
N ILE A 80 11.36 4.73 7.73
CA ILE A 80 11.16 5.38 9.03
C ILE A 80 12.09 4.76 10.08
N ASP A 81 12.17 3.43 10.12
CA ASP A 81 13.01 2.69 11.05
C ASP A 81 14.50 2.93 10.75
N GLU A 82 14.92 2.90 9.47
CA GLU A 82 16.29 3.21 9.03
C GLU A 82 16.71 4.65 9.40
N GLN A 83 15.79 5.61 9.38
CA GLN A 83 16.07 6.99 9.80
C GLN A 83 16.13 7.18 11.31
N ALA A 84 15.38 6.39 12.08
CA ALA A 84 15.36 6.50 13.54
C ALA A 84 16.61 5.90 14.21
N GLU A 85 17.36 5.04 13.51
CA GLU A 85 18.62 4.46 13.99
C GLU A 85 19.86 5.36 13.71
N HIS A 86 19.68 6.49 13.02
CA HIS A 86 20.71 7.49 12.71
C HIS A 86 20.53 8.78 13.52
#